data_AF-A0A964DA29-F1
#
_entry.id   AF-A0A964DA29-F1
#
_cell.length_a   1.000
_cell.length_b   1.000
_cell.length_c   1.000
_cell.angle_alpha   90.00
_cell.angle_beta   90.00
_cell.angle_gamma   90.00
#
_symmetry.space_group_name_H-M   'P 1'
#
loop_
_entity.id
_entity.type
_entity.pdbx_description
1 polymer ?
#
loop_
_entity_poly.entity_id
_entity_poly.type
_entity_poly.pdbx_seq_one_letter_code
_entity_poly.pdbx_strand_id
1 'polypeptide(L)'
;MAEKVMRMPEPPVSNETKVSTPARNNSIQRKCPGCKKGTKIGKEEEEEKLQKKEAAGSTPDVTPELESSISAIRGGGQPLPESVRAFYEPRFGQDFGEVRVHTGSLAAKTAKSINARAFTVGNHIAFGGGAI
;
A
#
# COMPACT_ATOMS: atom_id res chain seq x y z
N MET A 1 -7.44 -21.18 -46.87
CA MET A 1 -8.32 -20.00 -46.98
C MET A 1 -8.29 -19.32 -45.62
N ALA A 2 -7.54 -18.23 -45.52
CA ALA A 2 -7.40 -17.42 -44.30
C ALA A 2 -8.47 -16.31 -44.27
N GLU A 3 -8.49 -15.56 -43.16
CA GLU A 3 -9.18 -14.27 -42.94
C GLU A 3 -10.57 -14.30 -42.29
N LYS A 4 -10.62 -13.94 -40.99
CA LYS A 4 -11.15 -12.63 -40.59
C LYS A 4 -10.75 -12.31 -39.14
N VAL A 5 -9.56 -11.73 -38.97
CA VAL A 5 -9.09 -11.15 -37.71
C VAL A 5 -9.77 -9.79 -37.55
N MET A 6 -10.48 -9.57 -36.44
CA MET A 6 -11.02 -8.25 -36.10
C MET A 6 -9.85 -7.31 -35.78
N ARG A 7 -9.65 -6.31 -36.63
CA ARG A 7 -8.76 -5.16 -36.38
C ARG A 7 -9.36 -4.34 -35.24
N MET A 8 -8.64 -4.21 -34.12
CA MET A 8 -8.85 -3.08 -33.21
C MET A 8 -8.38 -1.80 -33.94
N PRO A 9 -9.13 -0.70 -33.88
CA PRO A 9 -8.69 0.57 -34.46
C PRO A 9 -7.45 1.07 -33.71
N GLU A 10 -6.44 1.52 -34.47
CA GLU A 10 -5.24 2.15 -33.94
C GLU A 10 -5.61 3.45 -33.21
N PRO A 11 -5.02 3.72 -32.03
CA PRO A 11 -5.17 5.01 -31.39
C PRO A 11 -4.45 6.08 -32.24
N PRO A 12 -5.03 7.29 -32.42
CA PRO A 12 -4.34 8.33 -33.15
C PRO A 12 -3.06 8.74 -32.42
N VAL A 13 -1.92 8.49 -33.06
CA VAL A 13 -0.65 9.14 -32.76
C VAL A 13 -0.70 10.56 -33.32
N SER A 14 -0.80 11.53 -32.41
CA SER A 14 -0.45 12.92 -32.67
C SER A 14 0.56 13.36 -31.59
N ASN A 15 1.81 13.05 -31.87
CA ASN A 15 2.97 13.87 -31.57
C ASN A 15 2.66 15.33 -31.94
N GLU A 16 2.79 16.28 -31.00
CA GLU A 16 3.69 17.47 -31.02
C GLU A 16 3.66 18.14 -29.63
N THR A 17 4.79 18.02 -28.94
CA THR A 17 5.44 19.07 -28.13
C THR A 17 4.63 19.93 -27.16
N LYS A 18 4.71 19.61 -25.87
CA LYS A 18 5.11 20.62 -24.86
C LYS A 18 5.75 19.96 -23.64
N VAL A 19 7.07 20.10 -23.56
CA VAL A 19 7.85 19.97 -22.33
C VAL A 19 7.24 20.94 -21.31
N SER A 20 6.54 20.42 -20.31
CA SER A 20 6.09 21.19 -19.16
C SER A 20 7.03 20.89 -18.00
N THR A 21 8.02 21.74 -17.83
CA THR A 21 8.69 21.95 -16.55
C THR A 21 7.64 22.29 -15.48
N PRO A 22 7.67 21.70 -14.28
CA PRO A 22 6.77 22.09 -13.21
C PRO A 22 7.29 23.38 -12.55
N ALA A 23 6.85 24.53 -13.05
CA ALA A 23 6.82 25.74 -12.24
C ALA A 23 5.62 25.61 -11.29
N ARG A 24 5.93 25.69 -9.98
CA ARG A 24 5.02 25.48 -8.86
C ARG A 24 3.85 26.47 -8.89
N ASN A 25 2.63 25.97 -8.98
CA ASN A 25 1.42 26.66 -8.50
C ASN A 25 0.22 25.71 -8.47
N ASN A 26 0.06 24.98 -7.38
CA ASN A 26 -1.29 24.74 -6.89
C ASN A 26 -1.44 25.49 -5.57
N SER A 27 -2.28 26.52 -5.61
CA SER A 27 -2.51 27.49 -4.57
C SER A 27 -2.96 26.80 -3.28
N ILE A 28 -2.12 26.87 -2.25
CA ILE A 28 -2.56 26.66 -0.88
C ILE A 28 -3.59 27.76 -0.60
N GLN A 29 -4.88 27.42 -0.60
CA GLN A 29 -5.93 28.33 -0.14
C GLN A 29 -5.80 28.46 1.38
N ARG A 30 -4.89 29.33 1.84
CA ARG A 30 -4.87 29.85 3.20
C ARG A 30 -6.03 30.85 3.34
N LYS A 31 -7.24 30.33 3.52
CA LYS A 31 -8.42 31.13 3.83
C LYS A 31 -8.72 31.03 5.31
N CYS A 32 -8.07 31.87 6.12
CA CYS A 32 -8.60 32.30 7.42
C CYS A 32 -8.34 33.80 7.61
N PRO A 33 -9.14 34.70 7.02
CA PRO A 33 -9.16 36.10 7.43
C PRO A 33 -10.12 36.22 8.63
N GLY A 34 -9.68 35.83 9.82
CA GLY A 34 -10.61 35.80 10.95
C GLY A 34 -10.10 35.30 12.29
N CYS A 35 -8.80 35.42 12.59
CA CYS A 35 -8.36 35.23 13.97
C CYS A 35 -8.50 36.56 14.74
N LYS A 36 -9.72 36.86 15.19
CA LYS A 36 -9.99 37.87 16.20
C LYS A 36 -10.75 37.20 17.36
N LYS A 37 -10.03 37.07 18.48
CA LYS A 37 -10.46 36.93 19.88
C LYS A 37 -11.92 36.47 20.15
N GLY A 38 -12.05 35.32 20.81
CA GLY A 38 -13.22 34.94 21.63
C GLY A 38 -12.74 33.95 22.71
N THR A 39 -12.41 34.43 23.90
CA THR A 39 -13.26 34.43 25.11
C THR A 39 -13.64 33.01 25.57
N LYS A 40 -13.08 32.60 26.71
CA LYS A 40 -13.52 31.42 27.46
C LYS A 40 -14.96 31.58 27.93
N ILE A 41 -15.86 30.65 27.59
CA ILE A 41 -17.07 30.21 28.33
C ILE A 41 -17.41 28.86 27.68
N GLY A 42 -17.71 27.73 28.32
CA GLY A 42 -17.98 27.32 29.69
C GLY A 42 -18.39 25.83 29.58
N LYS A 43 -18.33 25.11 30.69
CA LYS A 43 -18.63 23.68 30.83
C LYS A 43 -20.04 23.32 30.34
N GLU A 44 -20.21 22.11 29.82
CA GLU A 44 -21.17 21.10 30.31
C GLU A 44 -21.01 19.80 29.52
N GLU A 45 -21.34 18.70 30.19
CA GLU A 45 -20.86 17.34 30.00
C GLU A 45 -21.73 16.57 29.00
N GLU A 46 -21.10 16.01 27.96
CA GLU A 46 -21.47 14.70 27.42
C GLU A 46 -20.21 14.13 26.76
N GLU A 47 -19.37 13.47 27.56
CA GLU A 47 -18.32 12.61 27.01
C GLU A 47 -19.00 11.42 26.34
N GLU A 48 -19.41 11.57 25.08
CA GLU A 48 -19.60 10.42 24.22
C GLU A 48 -18.20 9.83 23.97
N LYS A 49 -17.77 8.97 24.90
CA LYS A 49 -16.56 8.16 24.77
C LYS A 49 -16.78 7.29 23.55
N LEU A 50 -16.32 7.77 22.40
CA LEU A 50 -16.31 7.04 21.15
C LEU A 50 -15.41 5.81 21.36
N GLN A 51 -16.01 4.72 21.83
CA GLN A 51 -15.31 3.46 22.00
C GLN A 51 -14.95 2.98 20.60
N LYS A 52 -13.67 3.05 20.25
CA LYS A 52 -13.13 2.28 19.14
C LYS A 52 -13.48 0.84 19.45
N LYS A 53 -14.34 0.23 18.62
CA LYS A 53 -14.59 -1.20 18.67
C LYS A 53 -13.23 -1.87 18.48
N GLU A 54 -12.65 -2.35 19.58
CA GLU A 54 -11.48 -3.20 19.53
C GLU A 54 -11.93 -4.46 18.79
N ALA A 55 -11.63 -4.53 17.49
CA ALA A 55 -11.63 -5.81 16.81
C ALA A 55 -10.71 -6.70 17.64
N ALA A 56 -11.22 -7.81 18.16
CA ALA A 56 -10.44 -8.80 18.87
C ALA A 56 -9.21 -9.15 18.03
N GLY A 57 -8.08 -8.57 18.41
CA GLY A 57 -6.95 -8.31 17.55
C GLY A 57 -6.04 -7.37 18.29
N SER A 58 -5.55 -7.84 19.44
CA SER A 58 -4.51 -7.18 20.20
C SER A 58 -3.39 -6.79 19.24
N THR A 59 -3.01 -5.51 19.22
CA THR A 59 -1.82 -5.08 18.51
C THR A 59 -0.66 -5.90 19.06
N PRO A 60 0.05 -6.69 18.23
CA PRO A 60 1.15 -7.51 18.70
C PRO A 60 2.20 -6.59 19.33
N ASP A 61 2.69 -6.97 20.50
CA ASP A 61 3.79 -6.26 21.15
C ASP A 61 5.05 -6.43 20.29
N VAL A 62 5.76 -5.33 20.03
CA VAL A 62 6.94 -5.33 19.18
C VAL A 62 8.14 -5.71 20.03
N THR A 63 8.43 -7.01 20.06
CA THR A 63 9.64 -7.53 20.70
C THR A 63 10.86 -7.41 19.78
N PRO A 64 12.09 -7.32 20.31
CA PRO A 64 13.32 -7.34 19.51
C PRO A 64 13.45 -8.59 18.62
N GLU A 65 12.89 -9.72 19.08
CA GLU A 65 12.82 -10.96 18.31
C GLU A 65 11.91 -10.82 17.07
N LEU A 66 10.76 -10.16 17.23
CA LEU A 66 9.85 -9.89 16.12
C LEU A 66 10.49 -8.97 15.09
N GLU A 67 11.16 -7.90 15.54
CA GLU A 67 11.89 -6.98 14.65
C GLU A 67 13.01 -7.68 13.89
N SER A 68 13.77 -8.54 14.57
CA SER A 68 14.81 -9.38 13.95
C SER A 68 14.23 -10.32 12.90
N SER A 69 13.08 -10.92 13.18
CA SER A 69 12.38 -11.83 12.27
C SER A 69 11.87 -11.11 11.01
N ILE A 70 11.33 -9.90 11.16
CA ILE A 70 10.90 -9.05 10.03
C ILE A 70 12.12 -8.62 9.20
N SER A 71 13.23 -8.27 9.86
CA SER A 71 14.47 -7.89 9.19
C SER A 71 15.06 -9.05 8.37
N ALA A 72 15.03 -10.27 8.91
CA ALA A 72 15.51 -11.46 8.22
C ALA A 72 14.74 -11.79 6.92
N ILE A 73 13.44 -11.46 6.86
CA ILE A 73 12.63 -11.65 5.64
C ILE A 73 13.14 -10.77 4.48
N ARG A 74 13.79 -9.64 4.74
CA ARG A 74 14.30 -8.77 3.67
C ARG A 74 15.46 -9.40 2.89
N GLY A 75 16.13 -10.43 3.44
CA GLY A 75 17.31 -11.05 2.84
C GLY A 75 17.04 -12.15 1.80
N GLY A 76 15.78 -12.46 1.46
CA GLY A 76 15.48 -13.57 0.56
C GLY A 76 14.13 -13.47 -0.15
N GLY A 77 13.54 -14.64 -0.41
CA GLY A 77 12.24 -14.77 -1.08
C GLY A 77 12.36 -15.04 -2.57
N GLN A 78 11.27 -15.47 -3.18
CA GLN A 78 11.20 -15.74 -4.61
C GLN A 78 10.70 -14.51 -5.36
N PRO A 79 11.22 -14.19 -6.56
CA PRO A 79 10.62 -13.15 -7.39
C PRO A 79 9.14 -13.44 -7.64
N LEU A 80 8.34 -12.38 -7.77
CA LEU A 80 6.96 -12.53 -8.20
C LEU A 80 6.91 -13.18 -9.60
N PRO A 81 6.09 -14.22 -9.82
CA PRO A 81 6.03 -14.90 -11.12
C PRO A 81 5.71 -13.93 -12.26
N GLU A 82 6.33 -14.14 -13.41
CA GLU A 82 6.16 -13.27 -14.59
C GLU A 82 4.71 -13.20 -15.05
N SER A 83 3.95 -14.29 -15.00
CA SER A 83 2.53 -14.30 -15.34
C SER A 83 1.70 -13.36 -14.45
N VAL A 84 2.05 -13.25 -13.17
CA VAL A 84 1.39 -12.37 -12.21
C VAL A 84 1.78 -10.91 -12.48
N ARG A 85 3.07 -10.66 -12.73
CA ARG A 85 3.58 -9.33 -13.10
C ARG A 85 2.93 -8.81 -14.39
N ALA A 86 2.98 -9.59 -15.46
CA ALA A 86 2.38 -9.24 -16.74
C ALA A 86 0.87 -8.96 -16.64
N PHE A 87 0.18 -9.62 -15.70
CA PHE A 87 -1.21 -9.34 -15.44
C PHE A 87 -1.42 -8.04 -14.66
N TYR A 88 -0.66 -7.78 -13.60
CA TYR A 88 -0.95 -6.65 -12.72
C TYR A 88 -0.22 -5.35 -13.08
N GLU A 89 1.00 -5.38 -13.59
CA GLU A 89 1.81 -4.19 -13.87
C GLU A 89 1.11 -3.18 -14.81
N PRO A 90 0.46 -3.58 -15.93
CA PRO A 90 -0.24 -2.62 -16.79
C PRO A 90 -1.47 -1.98 -16.11
N ARG A 91 -2.07 -2.69 -15.15
CA ARG A 91 -3.29 -2.25 -14.44
C ARG A 91 -2.95 -1.27 -13.32
N PHE A 92 -1.79 -1.43 -12.70
CA PHE A 92 -1.29 -0.53 -11.67
C PHE A 92 -0.39 0.58 -12.23
N GLY A 93 0.13 0.43 -13.46
CA GLY A 93 1.12 1.34 -14.03
C GLY A 93 2.41 1.40 -13.21
N GLN A 94 2.79 0.28 -12.58
CA GLN A 94 3.94 0.15 -11.69
C GLN A 94 4.71 -1.13 -12.03
N ASP A 95 6.01 -1.13 -11.77
CA ASP A 95 6.88 -2.31 -11.91
C ASP A 95 6.88 -3.12 -10.60
N PHE A 96 6.66 -4.43 -10.72
CA PHE A 96 6.70 -5.38 -9.61
C PHE A 96 7.92 -6.31 -9.68
N GLY A 97 8.92 -6.00 -10.52
CA GLY A 97 10.16 -6.77 -10.65
C GLY A 97 10.97 -6.89 -9.36
N GLU A 98 10.87 -5.91 -8.46
CA GLU A 98 11.54 -5.95 -7.15
C GLU A 98 10.76 -6.73 -6.09
N VAL A 99 9.52 -7.15 -6.38
CA VAL A 99 8.66 -7.82 -5.41
C VAL A 99 9.16 -9.24 -5.12
N ARG A 100 9.33 -9.55 -3.83
CA ARG A 100 9.74 -10.86 -3.32
C ARG A 100 8.64 -11.50 -2.48
N VAL A 101 8.34 -12.75 -2.76
CA VAL A 101 7.34 -13.56 -2.06
C VAL A 101 8.02 -14.55 -1.13
N HIS A 102 7.53 -14.62 0.10
CA HIS A 102 8.01 -15.52 1.14
C HIS A 102 6.88 -16.42 1.64
N THR A 103 7.04 -17.72 1.43
CA THR A 103 6.08 -18.76 1.83
C THR A 103 6.71 -19.80 2.75
N GLY A 104 7.96 -19.56 3.17
CA GLY A 104 8.71 -20.45 4.05
C GLY A 104 8.25 -20.39 5.51
N SER A 105 8.83 -21.27 6.32
CA SER A 105 8.50 -21.40 7.75
C SER A 105 8.72 -20.13 8.56
N LEU A 106 9.75 -19.33 8.24
CA LEU A 106 10.00 -18.03 8.88
C LEU A 106 8.84 -17.06 8.63
N ALA A 107 8.42 -16.89 7.37
CA ALA A 107 7.29 -16.02 7.03
C ALA A 107 6.00 -16.47 7.72
N ALA A 108 5.74 -17.78 7.75
CA ALA A 108 4.56 -18.33 8.41
C ALA A 108 4.55 -18.06 9.93
N LYS A 109 5.71 -18.21 10.59
CA LYS A 109 5.86 -17.93 12.02
C LYS A 109 5.67 -16.45 12.33
N THR A 110 6.33 -15.58 11.56
CA THR A 110 6.24 -14.12 11.75
C THR A 110 4.84 -13.58 11.47
N ALA A 111 4.15 -14.10 10.45
CA ALA A 111 2.76 -13.73 10.17
C ALA A 111 1.83 -14.13 11.32
N LYS A 112 2.05 -15.32 11.90
CA LYS A 112 1.28 -15.80 13.06
C LYS A 112 1.53 -14.96 14.31
N SER A 113 2.78 -14.55 14.58
CA SER A 113 3.10 -13.72 15.76
C SER A 113 2.43 -12.35 15.72
N ILE A 114 2.14 -11.83 14.53
CA ILE A 114 1.40 -10.57 14.35
C ILE A 114 -0.10 -10.76 14.07
N ASN A 115 -0.62 -11.98 14.24
CA ASN A 115 -2.01 -12.34 13.95
C ASN A 115 -2.46 -11.97 12.51
N ALA A 116 -1.56 -12.08 11.54
CA ALA A 116 -1.82 -11.80 10.13
C ALA A 116 -1.83 -13.08 9.28
N ARG A 117 -2.64 -13.07 8.21
CA ARG A 117 -2.58 -14.11 7.16
C ARG A 117 -1.42 -13.88 6.19
N ALA A 118 -1.07 -12.62 5.98
CA ALA A 118 0.09 -12.19 5.23
C ALA A 118 0.43 -10.76 5.65
N PHE A 119 1.68 -10.36 5.45
CA PHE A 119 2.12 -8.98 5.69
C PHE A 119 3.17 -8.55 4.67
N THR A 120 3.38 -7.25 4.58
CA THR A 120 4.33 -6.65 3.62
C THR A 120 5.34 -5.75 4.33
N VAL A 121 6.60 -5.81 3.88
CA VAL A 121 7.67 -4.89 4.33
C VAL A 121 8.49 -4.47 3.11
N GLY A 122 8.41 -3.19 2.74
CA GLY A 122 8.96 -2.71 1.46
C GLY A 122 8.40 -3.53 0.29
N ASN A 123 9.29 -4.09 -0.54
CA ASN A 123 8.92 -4.93 -1.69
C ASN A 123 8.79 -6.42 -1.33
N HIS A 124 8.69 -6.79 -0.06
CA HIS A 124 8.53 -8.19 0.37
C HIS A 124 7.11 -8.48 0.82
N ILE A 125 6.55 -9.59 0.36
CA ILE A 125 5.25 -10.14 0.76
C ILE A 125 5.50 -11.46 1.49
N ALA A 126 5.09 -11.57 2.75
CA ALA A 126 5.26 -12.76 3.57
C ALA A 126 3.90 -13.38 3.88
N PHE A 127 3.73 -14.65 3.50
CA PHE A 127 2.50 -15.41 3.69
C PHE A 127 2.55 -16.28 4.95
N GLY A 128 1.43 -16.32 5.65
CA GLY A 128 1.14 -17.23 6.76
C GLY A 128 1.01 -18.68 6.29
N GLY A 129 1.05 -19.62 7.23
CA GLY A 129 0.77 -21.03 6.93
C GLY A 129 -0.64 -21.20 6.36
N GLY A 130 -0.76 -21.92 5.24
CA GLY A 130 -2.04 -22.17 4.56
C GLY A 130 -2.48 -21.09 3.56
N ALA A 131 -1.63 -20.10 3.27
CA ALA A 131 -1.89 -19.06 2.29
C ALA A 131 -1.04 -19.25 1.02
N ILE A 132 -1.30 -20.32 0.26
CA ILE A 132 -1.09 -20.51 -1.19
C ILE A 132 -1.51 -21.92 -1.58
#